data_AF-D5MNP9-F1
#
_entry.id   AF-D5MNP9-F1
#
_cell.length_a   1.000
_cell.length_b   1.000
_cell.length_c   1.000
_cell.angle_alpha   90.00
_cell.angle_beta   90.00
_cell.angle_gamma   90.00
#
_symmetry.space_group_name_H-M   'P 1'
#
loop_
_entity.id
_entity.type
_entity.pdbx_description
1 polymer ?
#
loop_
_entity_poly.entity_id
_entity_poly.type
_entity_poly.pdbx_seq_one_letter_code
_entity_poly.pdbx_strand_id
1 'polypeptide(L)'
;MKSVGEVMSIGRNFEEAFQKALRMDDENVNGFDPYAKKIGFSDKQIAAAIKSTELDVRKLREEFKITPFIKQIDTVAAEWPASTNYLYLTYNGNTHDLEFPGNFTMVLGSGVYRIGSSVEFDWCAVGCLRELRNQGKKTIMVNYNPETVSTDY
;
A
#
# COMPACT_ATOMS: atom_id res chain seq x y z
N MET A 1 -22.31 -10.88 13.31
CA MET A 1 -21.29 -11.05 12.24
C MET A 1 -20.26 -12.08 12.69
N LYS A 2 -19.60 -12.75 11.73
CA LYS A 2 -18.49 -13.70 12.00
C LYS A 2 -17.11 -13.15 11.58
N SER A 3 -17.04 -11.92 11.06
CA SER A 3 -15.76 -11.30 10.66
C SER A 3 -14.93 -10.95 11.90
N VAL A 4 -13.60 -11.02 11.75
CA VAL A 4 -12.62 -10.71 12.79
C VAL A 4 -11.74 -9.50 12.46
N GLY A 5 -11.89 -8.92 11.27
CA GLY A 5 -11.19 -7.72 10.82
C GLY A 5 -11.60 -7.29 9.40
N GLU A 6 -11.06 -6.18 8.93
CA GLU A 6 -11.33 -5.63 7.60
C GLU A 6 -10.08 -4.99 6.95
N VAL A 7 -10.13 -4.87 5.62
CA VAL A 7 -9.08 -4.27 4.77
C VAL A 7 -9.62 -3.04 4.07
N MET A 8 -8.74 -2.07 3.83
CA MET A 8 -9.01 -0.97 2.89
C MET A 8 -7.88 -0.85 1.88
N SER A 9 -8.25 -0.68 0.60
CA SER A 9 -7.29 -0.43 -0.46
C SER A 9 -7.79 0.64 -1.41
N ILE A 10 -6.85 1.33 -2.05
CA ILE A 10 -7.14 2.45 -2.94
C ILE A 10 -6.50 2.18 -4.31
N GLY A 11 -7.28 2.43 -5.36
CA GLY A 11 -6.89 2.31 -6.77
C GLY A 11 -7.67 3.32 -7.60
N ARG A 12 -7.18 3.64 -8.81
CA ARG A 12 -7.89 4.58 -9.70
C ARG A 12 -8.86 3.89 -10.66
N ASN A 13 -8.96 2.57 -10.59
CA ASN A 13 -10.02 1.79 -11.20
C ASN A 13 -10.48 0.70 -10.22
N PHE A 14 -11.63 0.11 -10.52
CA PHE A 14 -12.26 -0.88 -9.67
C PHE A 14 -11.38 -2.13 -9.51
N GLU A 15 -10.79 -2.60 -10.60
CA GLU A 15 -9.99 -3.82 -10.65
C GLU A 15 -8.72 -3.69 -9.78
N GLU A 16 -8.05 -2.55 -9.85
CA GLU A 16 -6.85 -2.25 -9.05
C GLU A 16 -7.17 -2.23 -7.56
N ALA A 17 -8.22 -1.51 -7.16
CA ALA A 17 -8.64 -1.47 -5.76
C ALA A 17 -9.08 -2.87 -5.30
N PHE A 18 -9.96 -3.53 -6.04
CA PHE A 18 -10.49 -4.84 -5.66
C PHE A 18 -9.39 -5.90 -5.48
N GLN A 19 -8.43 -5.99 -6.42
CA GLN A 19 -7.33 -6.95 -6.30
C GLN A 19 -6.35 -6.61 -5.17
N LYS A 20 -6.15 -5.32 -4.85
CA LYS A 20 -5.34 -4.93 -3.68
C LYS A 20 -6.01 -5.38 -2.39
N ALA A 21 -7.31 -5.12 -2.23
CA ALA A 21 -8.07 -5.54 -1.06
C ALA A 21 -8.01 -7.07 -0.87
N LEU A 22 -8.21 -7.86 -1.93
CA LEU A 22 -8.14 -9.32 -1.85
C LEU A 22 -6.78 -9.83 -1.35
N ARG A 23 -5.68 -9.22 -1.80
CA ARG A 23 -4.32 -9.59 -1.34
C ARG A 23 -4.00 -9.14 0.08
N MET A 24 -4.66 -8.08 0.53
CA MET A 24 -4.54 -7.61 1.92
C MET A 24 -5.23 -8.59 2.89
N ASP A 25 -6.26 -9.30 2.43
CA ASP A 25 -7.00 -10.30 3.20
C ASP A 25 -6.36 -11.70 3.13
N ASP A 26 -5.96 -12.17 1.94
CA ASP A 26 -5.33 -13.49 1.73
C ASP A 26 -4.18 -13.43 0.70
N GLU A 27 -3.01 -13.96 1.09
CA GLU A 27 -1.79 -14.00 0.27
C GLU A 27 -1.85 -14.97 -0.93
N ASN A 28 -2.92 -15.76 -1.06
CA ASN A 28 -3.05 -16.86 -2.03
C ASN A 28 -3.91 -16.56 -3.28
N VAL A 29 -4.42 -15.33 -3.45
CA VAL A 29 -5.32 -15.00 -4.57
C VAL A 29 -4.54 -14.73 -5.88
N ASN A 30 -4.92 -15.40 -6.99
CA ASN A 30 -4.28 -15.30 -8.32
C ASN A 30 -5.27 -14.96 -9.46
N GLY A 31 -4.84 -14.28 -10.53
CA GLY A 31 -5.67 -13.96 -11.72
C GLY A 31 -4.85 -13.72 -13.02
N PHE A 32 -5.42 -13.07 -14.05
CA PHE A 32 -4.89 -12.95 -15.44
C PHE A 32 -4.70 -11.54 -16.06
N ASP A 33 -3.72 -11.45 -17.00
CA ASP A 33 -3.55 -10.56 -18.19
C ASP A 33 -2.39 -9.53 -18.17
N PRO A 34 -1.62 -9.30 -19.27
CA PRO A 34 -0.53 -8.31 -19.43
C PRO A 34 -0.87 -6.79 -19.35
N TYR A 35 -2.13 -6.35 -19.30
CA TYR A 35 -2.51 -5.04 -18.71
C TYR A 35 -2.47 -5.05 -17.17
N ALA A 36 -1.87 -6.11 -16.64
CA ALA A 36 -1.88 -6.62 -15.29
C ALA A 36 -1.78 -5.52 -14.23
N LYS A 37 -0.73 -4.71 -14.29
CA LYS A 37 -0.39 -3.83 -13.17
C LYS A 37 -1.45 -2.74 -12.96
N LYS A 38 -2.02 -2.21 -14.06
CA LYS A 38 -3.08 -1.18 -14.01
C LYS A 38 -4.42 -1.73 -13.56
N ILE A 39 -4.66 -3.02 -13.74
CA ILE A 39 -5.86 -3.72 -13.22
C ILE A 39 -5.57 -4.47 -11.91
N GLY A 40 -4.41 -4.24 -11.29
CA GLY A 40 -4.11 -4.66 -9.93
C GLY A 40 -3.24 -5.89 -9.75
N PHE A 41 -2.65 -6.50 -10.78
CA PHE A 41 -1.86 -7.73 -10.62
C PHE A 41 -0.53 -7.55 -9.88
N SER A 42 -0.19 -8.52 -9.04
CA SER A 42 1.12 -8.61 -8.38
C SER A 42 2.15 -9.31 -9.25
N ASP A 43 3.43 -9.06 -8.96
CA ASP A 43 4.54 -9.71 -9.68
C ASP A 43 4.50 -11.23 -9.47
N LYS A 44 4.10 -11.71 -8.28
CA LYS A 44 3.84 -13.12 -7.96
C LYS A 44 2.79 -13.76 -8.87
N GLN A 45 1.68 -13.05 -9.13
CA GLN A 45 0.61 -13.56 -10.00
C GLN A 45 1.07 -13.70 -11.46
N ILE A 46 1.78 -12.68 -11.96
CA ILE A 46 2.34 -12.71 -13.32
C ILE A 46 3.37 -13.84 -13.44
N ALA A 47 4.25 -13.98 -12.43
CA ALA A 47 5.27 -15.01 -12.40
C ALA A 47 4.66 -16.42 -12.48
N ALA A 48 3.58 -16.69 -11.73
CA ALA A 48 2.87 -17.96 -11.80
C ALA A 48 2.29 -18.23 -13.20
N ALA A 49 1.70 -17.21 -13.85
CA ALA A 49 1.11 -17.36 -15.18
C ALA A 49 2.16 -17.64 -16.28
N ILE A 50 3.32 -16.98 -16.22
CA ILE A 50 4.41 -17.17 -17.19
C ILE A 50 5.40 -18.27 -16.81
N LYS A 51 5.14 -18.99 -15.71
CA LYS A 51 6.02 -20.03 -15.14
C LYS A 51 7.45 -19.53 -14.88
N SER A 52 7.56 -18.34 -14.31
CA SER A 52 8.80 -17.69 -13.92
C SER A 52 8.83 -17.40 -12.41
N THR A 53 9.87 -16.71 -11.93
CA THR A 53 9.97 -16.27 -10.54
C THR A 53 9.45 -14.83 -10.37
N GLU A 54 8.93 -14.50 -9.18
CA GLU A 54 8.52 -13.14 -8.85
C GLU A 54 9.66 -12.14 -9.03
N LEU A 55 10.88 -12.56 -8.68
CA LEU A 55 12.08 -11.73 -8.81
C LEU A 55 12.38 -11.38 -10.28
N ASP A 56 12.23 -12.35 -11.19
CA ASP A 56 12.50 -12.12 -12.62
C ASP A 56 11.43 -11.21 -13.24
N VAL A 57 10.16 -11.39 -12.88
CA VAL A 57 9.08 -10.48 -13.28
C VAL A 57 9.34 -9.07 -12.77
N ARG A 58 9.78 -8.94 -11.50
CA ARG A 58 10.10 -7.64 -10.90
C ARG A 58 11.24 -6.94 -11.63
N LYS A 59 12.33 -7.66 -11.94
CA LYS A 59 13.46 -7.12 -12.71
C LYS A 59 13.00 -6.62 -14.07
N LEU A 60 12.27 -7.46 -14.80
CA LEU A 60 11.73 -7.11 -16.12
C LEU A 60 10.84 -5.87 -16.04
N ARG A 61 9.96 -5.81 -15.03
CA ARG A 61 9.08 -4.67 -14.78
C ARG A 61 9.87 -3.38 -14.52
N GLU A 62 10.96 -3.45 -13.75
CA GLU A 62 11.84 -2.33 -13.47
C GLU A 62 12.67 -1.91 -14.72
N GLU A 63 13.14 -2.86 -15.53
CA GLU A 63 13.83 -2.61 -16.81
C GLU A 63 12.94 -1.85 -17.80
N PHE A 64 11.66 -2.22 -17.90
CA PHE A 64 10.66 -1.51 -18.72
C PHE A 64 10.13 -0.23 -18.06
N LYS A 65 10.66 0.18 -16.88
CA LYS A 65 10.21 1.35 -16.12
C LYS A 65 8.71 1.35 -15.79
N ILE A 66 8.14 0.16 -15.60
CA ILE A 66 6.74 -0.02 -15.21
C ILE A 66 6.68 0.05 -13.67
N THR A 67 6.64 1.27 -13.13
CA THR A 67 6.58 1.52 -11.68
C THR A 67 5.29 2.23 -11.31
N PRO A 68 4.74 1.99 -10.10
CA PRO A 68 3.58 2.73 -9.63
C PRO A 68 3.97 4.17 -9.28
N PHE A 69 2.96 5.04 -9.27
CA PHE A 69 3.07 6.44 -8.88
C PHE A 69 2.41 6.68 -7.52
N ILE A 70 2.92 7.66 -6.78
CA ILE A 70 2.40 8.05 -5.46
C ILE A 70 1.42 9.19 -5.67
N LYS A 71 0.21 9.02 -5.10
CA LYS A 71 -0.88 9.99 -5.18
C LYS A 71 -1.37 10.39 -3.79
N GLN A 72 -1.74 11.65 -3.65
CA GLN A 72 -2.32 12.21 -2.43
C GLN A 72 -3.84 11.99 -2.38
N ILE A 73 -4.35 11.86 -1.15
CA ILE A 73 -5.77 11.90 -0.83
C ILE A 73 -6.03 13.27 -0.23
N ASP A 74 -6.67 14.13 -1.01
CA ASP A 74 -6.85 15.56 -0.72
C ASP A 74 -8.30 15.92 -0.38
N THR A 75 -9.21 14.96 -0.41
CA THR A 75 -10.68 15.09 -0.25
C THR A 75 -11.42 15.85 -1.37
N VAL A 76 -10.71 16.58 -2.23
CA VAL A 76 -11.28 17.51 -3.23
C VAL A 76 -10.84 17.22 -4.68
N ALA A 77 -10.24 16.06 -4.93
CA ALA A 77 -9.81 15.61 -6.26
C ALA A 77 -8.91 16.64 -6.99
N ALA A 78 -7.93 17.16 -6.26
CA ALA A 78 -6.96 18.16 -6.68
C ALA A 78 -7.54 19.55 -7.02
N GLU A 79 -8.76 19.88 -6.56
CA GLU A 79 -9.27 21.25 -6.62
C GLU A 79 -8.38 22.23 -5.84
N TRP A 80 -7.89 21.77 -4.68
CA TRP A 80 -6.98 22.52 -3.81
C TRP A 80 -5.76 21.68 -3.44
N PRO A 81 -4.58 22.29 -3.25
CA PRO A 81 -3.38 21.56 -2.85
C PRO A 81 -3.57 20.97 -1.45
N ALA A 82 -3.22 19.69 -1.28
CA ALA A 82 -3.27 19.02 0.01
C ALA A 82 -2.21 19.58 0.97
N SER A 83 -2.60 19.83 2.22
CA SER A 83 -1.68 20.20 3.30
C SER A 83 -1.08 18.98 4.01
N THR A 84 -1.63 17.77 3.79
CA THR A 84 -1.25 16.53 4.44
C THR A 84 -0.74 15.49 3.44
N ASN A 85 0.00 14.50 3.96
CA ASN A 85 0.59 13.42 3.16
C ASN A 85 -0.13 12.09 3.44
N TYR A 86 -1.43 12.04 3.15
CA TYR A 86 -2.16 10.78 3.11
C TYR A 86 -2.10 10.19 1.70
N LEU A 87 -1.46 9.03 1.55
CA LEU A 87 -0.93 8.58 0.26
C LEU A 87 -1.41 7.18 -0.12
N TYR A 88 -1.49 6.94 -1.43
CA TYR A 88 -1.64 5.62 -2.00
C TYR A 88 -0.78 5.45 -3.26
N LEU A 89 -0.49 4.20 -3.62
CA LEU A 89 0.22 3.84 -4.84
C LEU A 89 -0.75 3.44 -5.94
N THR A 90 -0.51 3.86 -7.17
CA THR A 90 -1.29 3.42 -8.33
C THR A 90 -0.46 3.28 -9.61
N TYR A 91 -0.73 2.26 -10.41
CA TYR A 91 -0.17 2.14 -11.77
C TYR A 91 -0.90 3.00 -12.80
N ASN A 92 -2.02 3.61 -12.42
CA ASN A 92 -2.84 4.48 -13.26
C ASN A 92 -2.45 5.96 -13.08
N GLY A 93 -1.15 6.25 -13.01
CA GLY A 93 -0.60 7.60 -12.91
C GLY A 93 0.49 7.81 -13.94
N ASN A 94 0.88 9.07 -14.12
CA ASN A 94 2.02 9.46 -14.97
C ASN A 94 3.08 10.27 -14.21
N THR A 95 2.77 10.76 -13.00
CA THR A 95 3.64 11.59 -12.16
C THR A 95 3.37 11.30 -10.68
N HIS A 96 4.36 11.56 -9.82
CA HIS A 96 4.18 11.56 -8.37
C HIS A 96 3.62 12.92 -7.91
N ASP A 97 2.79 12.92 -6.87
CA ASP A 97 2.29 14.17 -6.25
C ASP A 97 3.29 14.77 -5.25
N LEU A 98 4.37 14.05 -4.94
CA LEU A 98 5.37 14.40 -3.94
C LEU A 98 6.80 14.21 -4.46
N GLU A 99 7.72 14.93 -3.83
CA GLU A 99 9.17 14.71 -3.97
C GLU A 99 9.69 13.73 -2.90
N PHE A 100 10.78 13.05 -3.21
CA PHE A 100 11.37 12.02 -2.34
C PHE A 100 12.80 12.40 -1.91
N PRO A 101 12.97 13.34 -0.96
CA PRO A 101 14.29 13.81 -0.53
C PRO A 101 15.11 12.78 0.27
N GLY A 102 14.54 11.60 0.55
CA GLY A 102 15.19 10.54 1.34
C GLY A 102 15.26 10.84 2.84
N ASN A 103 16.01 10.01 3.57
CA ASN A 103 16.20 10.12 5.03
C ASN A 103 14.93 9.99 5.87
N PHE A 104 14.03 9.08 5.47
CA PHE A 104 12.85 8.70 6.25
C PHE A 104 13.04 7.33 6.90
N THR A 105 12.46 7.14 8.08
CA THR A 105 12.37 5.85 8.76
C THR A 105 11.00 5.23 8.49
N MET A 106 10.97 4.02 7.90
CA MET A 106 9.72 3.31 7.65
C MET A 106 9.27 2.53 8.88
N VAL A 107 7.99 2.62 9.22
CA VAL A 107 7.32 1.78 10.21
C VAL A 107 6.24 0.98 9.50
N LEU A 108 6.29 -0.34 9.63
CA LEU A 108 5.31 -1.27 9.06
C LEU A 108 4.25 -1.58 10.10
N GLY A 109 2.98 -1.42 9.73
CA GLY A 109 1.84 -1.73 10.58
C GLY A 109 1.56 -3.22 10.67
N SER A 110 0.61 -3.56 11.53
CA SER A 110 0.17 -4.94 11.79
C SER A 110 -0.66 -5.55 10.66
N GLY A 111 -1.21 -4.73 9.77
CA GLY A 111 -2.22 -5.18 8.82
C GLY A 111 -3.54 -5.50 9.52
N VAL A 112 -4.30 -6.43 8.95
CA VAL A 112 -5.67 -6.76 9.37
C VAL A 112 -5.69 -7.48 10.69
N TYR A 113 -6.66 -7.13 11.54
CA TYR A 113 -6.90 -7.87 12.76
C TYR A 113 -7.36 -9.29 12.50
N ARG A 114 -6.73 -10.23 13.21
CA ARG A 114 -7.00 -11.66 13.16
C ARG A 114 -6.88 -12.22 14.56
N ILE A 115 -7.43 -13.41 14.81
CA ILE A 115 -7.23 -14.08 16.10
C ILE A 115 -5.73 -14.30 16.30
N GLY A 116 -5.18 -13.74 17.39
CA GLY A 116 -3.74 -13.73 17.69
C GLY A 116 -2.95 -12.55 17.15
N SER A 117 -3.59 -11.62 16.42
CA SER A 117 -3.00 -10.37 15.95
C SER A 117 -4.04 -9.24 16.00
N SER A 118 -4.08 -8.52 17.12
CA SER A 118 -5.08 -7.48 17.39
C SER A 118 -4.44 -6.11 17.68
N VAL A 119 -5.16 -5.23 18.36
CA VAL A 119 -4.84 -3.83 18.64
C VAL A 119 -3.50 -3.62 19.35
N GLU A 120 -2.98 -4.63 20.06
CA GLU A 120 -1.67 -4.57 20.71
C GLU A 120 -0.55 -4.21 19.74
N PHE A 121 -0.62 -4.68 18.49
CA PHE A 121 0.40 -4.36 17.48
C PHE A 121 0.24 -2.94 16.93
N ASP A 122 -0.99 -2.42 16.88
CA ASP A 122 -1.24 -1.01 16.54
C ASP A 122 -0.67 -0.08 17.62
N TRP A 123 -0.84 -0.44 18.90
CA TRP A 123 -0.26 0.30 20.01
C TRP A 123 1.27 0.36 19.94
N CYS A 124 1.93 -0.76 19.58
CA CYS A 124 3.37 -0.79 19.35
C CYS A 124 3.80 0.13 18.20
N ALA A 125 3.06 0.12 17.08
CA ALA A 125 3.36 0.97 15.93
C ALA A 125 3.23 2.46 16.27
N VAL A 126 2.15 2.87 16.95
CA VAL A 126 1.93 4.24 17.40
C VAL A 126 3.02 4.68 18.39
N GLY A 127 3.40 3.81 19.32
CA GLY A 127 4.51 4.08 20.26
C GLY A 127 5.84 4.33 19.54
N CYS A 128 6.16 3.49 18.55
CA CYS A 128 7.35 3.64 17.70
C CYS A 128 7.33 4.96 16.92
N LEU A 129 6.21 5.31 16.27
CA LEU A 129 6.06 6.56 15.53
C LEU A 129 6.24 7.80 16.41
N ARG A 130 5.64 7.79 17.61
CA ARG A 130 5.79 8.89 18.58
C ARG A 130 7.24 9.05 19.02
N GLU A 131 7.93 7.96 19.28
CA GLU A 131 9.33 8.01 19.72
C GLU A 131 10.27 8.47 18.60
N LEU A 132 10.06 7.99 17.37
CA LEU A 132 10.81 8.48 16.20
C LEU A 132 10.58 9.98 15.98
N ARG A 133 9.35 10.45 16.16
CA ARG A 133 9.01 11.88 16.09
C ARG A 133 9.69 12.69 17.20
N ASN A 134 9.74 12.18 18.43
CA ASN A 134 10.45 12.81 19.55
C ASN A 134 11.95 12.92 19.27
N GLN A 135 12.53 11.95 18.55
CA GLN A 135 13.91 11.99 18.08
C GLN A 135 14.14 12.90 16.85
N GLY A 136 13.10 13.61 16.38
CA GLY A 136 13.18 14.47 15.19
C GLY A 136 13.33 13.71 13.87
N LYS A 137 13.08 12.40 13.85
CA LYS A 137 13.16 11.58 12.64
C LYS A 137 11.87 11.71 11.84
N LYS A 138 11.99 11.85 10.52
CA LYS A 138 10.85 11.80 9.61
C LYS A 138 10.45 10.35 9.39
N THR A 139 9.16 10.04 9.46
CA THR A 139 8.65 8.68 9.40
C THR A 139 7.75 8.45 8.19
N ILE A 140 7.70 7.20 7.72
CA ILE A 140 6.72 6.72 6.74
C ILE A 140 5.98 5.56 7.38
N MET A 141 4.68 5.71 7.62
CA MET A 141 3.84 4.62 8.11
C MET A 141 3.21 3.89 6.92
N VAL A 142 3.26 2.56 6.92
CA VAL A 142 2.59 1.72 5.91
C VAL A 142 1.67 0.75 6.63
N ASN A 143 0.37 0.93 6.46
CA ASN A 143 -0.66 0.04 6.96
C ASN A 143 -1.89 0.07 6.04
N TYR A 144 -2.74 -0.94 6.14
CA TYR A 144 -3.94 -1.09 5.31
C TYR A 144 -5.19 -1.51 6.11
N ASN A 145 -5.10 -1.46 7.43
CA ASN A 145 -6.23 -1.69 8.33
C ASN A 145 -6.90 -0.35 8.69
N PRO A 146 -8.13 -0.09 8.21
CA PRO A 146 -8.82 1.19 8.43
C PRO A 146 -9.28 1.40 9.87
N GLU A 147 -9.26 0.37 10.72
CA GLU A 147 -9.66 0.45 12.13
C GLU A 147 -8.54 0.96 13.05
N THR A 148 -7.35 1.27 12.51
CA THR A 148 -6.15 1.52 13.31
C THR A 148 -5.83 3.00 13.50
N VAL A 149 -5.32 3.34 14.68
CA VAL A 149 -4.84 4.71 14.98
C VAL A 149 -3.55 4.99 14.21
N SER A 150 -2.75 3.97 13.89
CA SER A 150 -1.56 4.14 13.07
C SER A 150 -1.85 4.59 11.63
N THR A 151 -3.09 4.48 11.14
CA THR A 151 -3.50 5.02 9.83
C THR A 151 -3.99 6.47 9.85
N ASP A 152 -3.88 7.16 10.99
CA ASP A 152 -4.13 8.60 11.08
C ASP A 152 -2.94 9.41 10.52
N TYR A 153 -3.22 10.50 9.79
CA TYR A 153 -2.26 11.23 8.95
C TYR A 153 -1.71 12.53 9.55
#